data_AF-A0A412BE23-F1
#
_entry.id   AF-A0A412BE23-F1
#
_cell.length_a   1.000
_cell.length_b   1.000
_cell.length_c   1.000
_cell.angle_alpha   90.00
_cell.angle_beta   90.00
_cell.angle_gamma   90.00
#
_symmetry.space_group_name_H-M   'P 1'
#
loop_
_entity.id
_entity.type
_entity.pdbx_description
1 polymer ?
#
loop_
_entity_poly.entity_id
_entity_poly.type
_entity_poly.pdbx_seq_one_letter_code
_entity_poly.pdbx_strand_id
1 'polypeptide(L)'
;MEVQRKCQWCGKPFIAHTMVTRFCSKSCTEKAYKDKKRKQKLQEYEARQNEQPMQEVGIVGGKPFLSPAEAATLLGISRATIYRHMATGIIRALQLRGRTIIRKSDIEKMFDNAPDYKKRSYGRKQTVLYYTTNEILEKYQIQKKTLYRRCRLYNIPKVAEGSRVFYNRTLIDKYFADLAEEINLDCYYTPEQVMGKYGMSRNAVVTFALRHNIPRINRHHEVYYSRAHIDAIKEKQDKLNPDYYTYSEITEKYGLTKINISYYVNKYDITRFKQGSRTMVLRTEFDKVYREHRNGTYTPKKRESKSGQQEQKEPFTIPDGYYSSEQIAVTYQMTKKTICRLCRENDIPKISHGGFNYYEQLAVNRFFVKYKAADNIKEWIGAEQMEEIYDMSKDARCSFVHRHKIPSRVVYGKVQYSKDHIDTIKNGGFDQREKYYSVAEAMEKYGLRRDDVYNYARYNNIRKMHHGKSMFLLKEDFDKVMAEKSVT
;
A
#
# COMPACT_ATOMS: atom_id res chain seq x y z
N MET A 1 -60.59 -18.28 22.19
CA MET A 1 -60.34 -19.66 22.66
C MET A 1 -58.83 -19.87 22.65
N GLU A 2 -58.23 -20.05 23.82
CA GLU A 2 -56.79 -20.24 23.96
C GLU A 2 -56.52 -21.68 24.38
N VAL A 3 -55.85 -22.44 23.51
CA VAL A 3 -55.62 -23.88 23.73
C VAL A 3 -54.13 -24.15 23.80
N GLN A 4 -53.67 -24.76 24.88
CA GLN A 4 -52.27 -25.18 25.00
C GLN A 4 -52.00 -26.40 24.11
N ARG A 5 -51.01 -26.29 23.21
CA ARG A 5 -50.61 -27.33 22.25
C ARG A 5 -49.10 -27.54 22.27
N LYS A 6 -48.62 -28.68 21.77
CA LYS A 6 -47.19 -28.93 21.54
C LYS A 6 -46.82 -28.61 20.09
N CYS A 7 -45.72 -27.89 19.88
CA CYS A 7 -45.20 -27.56 18.56
C CYS A 7 -44.70 -28.81 17.83
N GLN A 8 -45.17 -29.06 16.61
CA GLN A 8 -44.77 -30.25 15.82
C GLN A 8 -43.31 -30.23 15.35
N TRP A 9 -42.61 -29.10 15.46
CA TRP A 9 -41.19 -28.98 15.07
C TRP A 9 -40.26 -29.05 16.28
N CYS A 10 -40.48 -28.22 17.30
CA CYS A 10 -39.57 -28.11 18.45
C CYS A 10 -40.06 -28.82 19.72
N GLY A 11 -41.26 -29.41 19.70
CA GLY A 11 -41.84 -30.15 20.83
C GLY A 11 -42.33 -29.30 22.01
N LYS A 12 -42.00 -28.00 22.04
CA LYS A 12 -42.34 -27.11 23.16
C LYS A 12 -43.85 -26.83 23.25
N PRO A 13 -44.42 -26.75 24.47
CA PRO A 13 -45.80 -26.31 24.65
C PRO A 13 -45.93 -24.82 24.31
N PHE A 14 -47.03 -24.44 23.67
CA PHE A 14 -47.36 -23.05 23.31
C PHE A 14 -48.87 -22.86 23.34
N ILE A 15 -49.32 -21.61 23.48
CA ILE A 15 -50.74 -21.25 23.46
C ILE A 15 -51.13 -20.95 22.02
N ALA A 16 -52.07 -21.72 21.48
CA ALA A 16 -52.64 -21.51 20.16
C ALA A 16 -53.93 -20.70 20.26
N HIS A 17 -54.00 -19.61 19.51
CA HIS A 17 -55.20 -18.76 19.42
C HIS A 17 -56.18 -19.21 18.32
N THR A 18 -55.77 -20.16 17.48
CA THR A 18 -56.62 -20.75 16.42
C THR A 18 -56.49 -22.28 16.40
N MET A 19 -57.56 -22.96 15.99
CA MET A 19 -57.60 -24.43 15.95
C MET A 19 -56.65 -25.06 14.92
N VAL A 20 -56.12 -24.29 13.96
CA VAL A 20 -55.23 -24.77 12.89
C VAL A 20 -53.75 -24.55 13.16
N THR A 21 -53.39 -23.83 14.24
CA THR A 21 -51.99 -23.53 14.53
C THR A 21 -51.26 -24.80 15.01
N ARG A 22 -50.21 -25.19 14.27
CA ARG A 22 -49.40 -26.42 14.48
C ARG A 22 -48.02 -26.16 15.08
N PHE A 23 -47.54 -24.92 15.03
CA PHE A 23 -46.19 -24.55 15.41
C PHE A 23 -46.20 -23.33 16.35
N CYS A 24 -45.24 -23.26 17.26
CA CYS A 24 -45.17 -22.17 18.24
C CYS A 24 -44.70 -20.83 17.66
N SER A 25 -44.13 -20.81 16.46
CA SER A 25 -43.62 -19.60 15.81
C SER A 25 -43.44 -19.77 14.31
N LYS A 26 -43.40 -18.66 13.56
CA LYS A 26 -43.10 -18.63 12.12
C LYS A 26 -41.80 -19.35 11.78
N SER A 27 -40.77 -19.23 12.62
CA SER A 27 -39.49 -19.93 12.46
C SER A 27 -39.64 -21.46 12.48
N CYS A 28 -40.46 -22.00 13.38
CA CYS A 28 -40.73 -23.45 13.44
C CYS A 28 -41.50 -23.92 12.20
N THR A 29 -42.44 -23.13 11.70
CA THR A 29 -43.17 -23.41 10.45
C THR A 29 -42.23 -23.48 9.24
N GLU A 30 -41.34 -22.50 9.08
CA GLU A 30 -40.39 -22.45 7.95
C GLU A 30 -39.37 -23.60 8.00
N LYS A 31 -38.90 -23.97 9.20
CA LYS A 31 -37.99 -25.11 9.39
C LYS A 31 -38.66 -26.44 9.03
N ALA A 32 -39.91 -26.64 9.48
CA ALA A 32 -40.70 -27.82 9.13
C ALA A 32 -40.95 -27.93 7.61
N TYR A 33 -41.24 -26.80 6.95
CA TYR A 33 -41.40 -26.76 5.49
C TYR A 33 -40.12 -27.16 4.76
N LYS A 34 -38.96 -26.61 5.17
CA LYS A 34 -37.66 -26.91 4.56
C LYS A 34 -37.26 -28.38 4.74
N ASP A 35 -37.52 -28.96 5.91
CA ASP A 35 -37.25 -30.39 6.18
C ASP A 35 -38.09 -31.31 5.28
N LYS A 36 -39.39 -31.02 5.14
CA LYS A 36 -40.29 -31.78 4.24
C LYS A 36 -39.78 -31.75 2.80
N LYS A 37 -39.38 -30.58 2.30
CA LYS A 37 -38.81 -30.40 0.95
C LYS A 37 -37.49 -31.16 0.76
N ARG A 38 -36.67 -31.27 1.82
CA ARG A 38 -35.41 -32.05 1.80
C ARG A 38 -35.68 -33.54 1.71
N LYS A 39 -36.60 -34.07 2.52
CA LYS A 39 -37.00 -35.49 2.51
C LYS A 39 -37.58 -35.92 1.16
N GLN A 40 -38.41 -35.07 0.55
CA GLN A 40 -38.94 -35.32 -0.79
C GLN A 40 -37.83 -35.46 -1.84
N LYS A 41 -36.81 -34.59 -1.82
CA LYS A 41 -35.65 -34.68 -2.73
C LYS A 41 -34.82 -35.95 -2.53
N LEU A 42 -34.66 -36.40 -1.28
CA LEU A 42 -33.97 -37.66 -0.96
C LEU A 42 -34.73 -38.87 -1.53
N GLN A 43 -36.05 -38.91 -1.35
CA GLN A 43 -36.89 -39.97 -1.91
C GLN A 43 -36.87 -39.98 -3.45
N GLU A 44 -36.92 -38.80 -4.10
CA GLU A 44 -36.76 -38.68 -5.57
C GLU A 44 -35.40 -39.15 -6.07
N TYR A 45 -34.36 -39.06 -5.25
CA TYR A 45 -33.01 -39.54 -5.57
C TYR A 45 -32.91 -41.06 -5.42
N GLU A 46 -33.41 -41.61 -4.32
CA GLU A 46 -33.44 -43.06 -4.07
C GLU A 46 -34.26 -43.81 -5.13
N ALA A 47 -35.42 -43.27 -5.51
CA ALA A 47 -36.24 -43.83 -6.60
C ALA A 47 -35.46 -43.90 -7.92
N ARG A 48 -34.72 -42.83 -8.26
CA ARG A 48 -33.87 -42.78 -9.47
C ARG A 48 -32.70 -43.76 -9.45
N GLN A 49 -32.18 -44.10 -8.27
CA GLN A 49 -31.12 -45.09 -8.14
C GLN A 49 -31.65 -46.53 -8.31
N ASN A 50 -32.86 -46.81 -7.80
CA ASN A 50 -33.49 -48.13 -7.93
C ASN A 50 -33.99 -48.44 -9.35
N GLU A 51 -34.22 -47.44 -10.20
CA GLU A 51 -34.67 -47.63 -11.59
C GLU A 51 -33.54 -47.97 -12.60
N GLN A 52 -32.27 -47.92 -12.21
CA GLN A 52 -31.17 -48.29 -13.11
C GLN A 52 -30.75 -49.76 -12.91
N PRO A 53 -31.17 -50.70 -13.78
CA PRO A 53 -30.61 -52.03 -13.76
C PRO A 53 -29.12 -51.99 -14.14
N MET A 54 -28.32 -52.66 -13.32
CA MET A 54 -26.88 -52.82 -13.51
C MET A 54 -26.63 -53.54 -14.84
N GLN A 55 -26.03 -52.88 -15.84
CA GLN A 55 -25.73 -53.50 -17.12
C GLN A 55 -24.71 -54.63 -16.94
N GLU A 56 -25.13 -55.86 -17.20
CA GLU A 56 -24.27 -57.06 -17.16
C GLU A 56 -23.14 -56.95 -18.21
N VAL A 57 -21.90 -57.01 -17.74
CA VAL A 57 -20.66 -56.76 -18.50
C VAL A 57 -20.36 -57.86 -19.54
N GLY A 58 -21.08 -58.99 -19.51
CA GLY A 58 -20.80 -60.19 -20.31
C GLY A 58 -20.98 -60.04 -21.83
N ILE A 59 -21.78 -59.09 -22.32
CA ILE A 59 -22.11 -58.96 -23.75
C ILE A 59 -21.08 -58.09 -24.52
N VAL A 60 -20.31 -57.25 -23.83
CA VAL A 60 -19.45 -56.24 -24.47
C VAL A 60 -18.17 -56.82 -25.06
N GLY A 61 -17.64 -57.92 -24.49
CA GLY A 61 -16.35 -58.51 -24.88
C GLY A 61 -16.30 -59.12 -26.29
N GLY A 62 -17.46 -59.48 -26.87
CA GLY A 62 -17.55 -60.16 -28.18
C GLY A 62 -17.63 -59.22 -29.39
N LYS A 63 -17.81 -57.90 -29.20
CA LYS A 63 -17.97 -56.96 -30.32
C LYS A 63 -16.59 -56.52 -30.87
N PRO A 64 -16.36 -56.55 -32.20
CA PRO A 64 -15.10 -56.09 -32.79
C PRO A 64 -14.93 -54.56 -32.75
N PHE A 65 -16.05 -53.83 -32.66
CA PHE A 65 -16.12 -52.38 -32.60
C PHE A 65 -16.88 -51.95 -31.36
N LEU A 66 -16.31 -51.03 -30.60
CA LEU A 66 -16.80 -50.58 -29.30
C LEU A 66 -17.08 -49.09 -29.31
N SER A 67 -18.16 -48.68 -28.65
CA SER A 67 -18.37 -47.28 -28.30
C SER A 67 -17.45 -46.84 -27.15
N PRO A 68 -17.22 -45.54 -26.93
CA PRO A 68 -16.44 -45.06 -25.79
C PRO A 68 -17.01 -45.48 -24.42
N ALA A 69 -18.32 -45.71 -24.33
CA ALA A 69 -18.97 -46.21 -23.13
C ALA A 69 -18.68 -47.71 -22.92
N GLU A 70 -18.79 -48.52 -23.97
CA GLU A 70 -18.45 -49.94 -23.93
C GLU A 70 -16.96 -50.18 -23.66
N ALA A 71 -16.08 -49.38 -24.27
CA ALA A 71 -14.64 -49.43 -24.00
C ALA A 71 -14.29 -49.05 -22.54
N ALA A 72 -15.03 -48.11 -21.97
CA ALA A 72 -14.90 -47.74 -20.56
C ALA A 72 -15.29 -48.90 -19.63
N THR A 73 -16.41 -49.58 -19.93
CA THR A 73 -16.85 -50.77 -19.21
C THR A 73 -15.86 -51.93 -19.36
N LEU A 74 -15.33 -52.15 -20.57
CA LEU A 74 -14.36 -53.21 -20.86
C LEU A 74 -13.05 -53.04 -20.05
N LEU A 75 -12.53 -51.81 -19.94
CA LEU A 75 -11.28 -51.53 -19.24
C LEU A 75 -11.47 -51.24 -17.74
N GLY A 76 -12.71 -51.11 -17.26
CA GLY A 76 -13.01 -50.71 -15.88
C GLY A 76 -12.61 -49.27 -15.55
N ILE A 77 -12.58 -48.37 -16.54
CA ILE A 77 -12.15 -46.97 -16.38
C ILE A 77 -13.31 -46.03 -16.72
N SER A 78 -13.32 -44.81 -16.19
CA SER A 78 -14.36 -43.82 -16.53
C SER A 78 -14.37 -43.43 -18.01
N ARG A 79 -15.58 -43.22 -18.57
CA ARG A 79 -15.79 -42.72 -19.95
C ARG A 79 -14.94 -41.48 -20.28
N ALA A 80 -14.78 -40.58 -19.31
CA ALA A 80 -13.95 -39.39 -19.47
C ALA A 80 -12.48 -39.71 -19.72
N THR A 81 -11.96 -40.78 -19.13
CA THR A 81 -10.57 -41.22 -19.32
C THR A 81 -10.36 -41.83 -20.70
N ILE A 82 -11.35 -42.55 -21.24
CA ILE A 82 -11.34 -43.00 -22.64
C ILE A 82 -11.25 -41.81 -23.60
N TYR A 83 -12.06 -40.76 -23.39
CA TYR A 83 -11.96 -39.53 -24.20
C TYR A 83 -10.59 -38.85 -24.09
N ARG A 84 -9.98 -38.82 -22.89
CA ARG A 84 -8.61 -38.29 -22.71
C ARG A 84 -7.57 -39.15 -23.44
N HIS A 85 -7.70 -40.47 -23.40
CA HIS A 85 -6.81 -41.38 -24.15
C HIS A 85 -6.97 -41.26 -25.66
N MET A 86 -8.19 -41.02 -26.16
CA MET A 86 -8.40 -40.70 -27.58
C MET A 86 -7.78 -39.35 -27.97
N ALA A 87 -7.96 -38.31 -27.15
CA ALA A 87 -7.41 -36.97 -27.41
C ALA A 87 -5.87 -36.92 -27.36
N THR A 88 -5.25 -37.73 -26.49
CA THR A 88 -3.79 -37.87 -26.41
C THR A 88 -3.21 -38.80 -27.49
N GLY A 89 -4.07 -39.46 -28.28
CA GLY A 89 -3.66 -40.37 -29.35
C GLY A 89 -3.23 -41.77 -28.87
N ILE A 90 -3.42 -42.08 -27.58
CA ILE A 90 -3.09 -43.40 -27.01
C ILE A 90 -4.02 -44.49 -27.55
N ILE A 91 -5.31 -44.17 -27.69
CA ILE A 91 -6.32 -45.07 -28.29
C ILE A 91 -6.76 -44.49 -29.62
N ARG A 92 -6.61 -45.26 -30.71
CA ARG A 92 -7.07 -44.85 -32.04
C ARG A 92 -8.58 -45.05 -32.15
N ALA A 93 -9.27 -44.00 -32.59
CA ALA A 93 -10.72 -43.99 -32.72
C ALA A 93 -11.14 -43.31 -34.03
N LEU A 94 -12.30 -43.73 -34.57
CA LEU A 94 -12.92 -43.12 -35.74
C LEU A 94 -14.19 -42.38 -35.31
N GLN A 95 -14.26 -41.09 -35.61
CA GLN A 95 -15.47 -40.29 -35.42
C GLN A 95 -16.26 -40.24 -36.73
N LEU A 96 -17.40 -40.91 -36.76
CA LEU A 96 -18.43 -40.71 -37.77
C LEU A 96 -19.40 -39.64 -37.27
N ARG A 97 -20.06 -38.90 -38.18
CA ARG A 97 -20.91 -37.71 -37.92
C ARG A 97 -21.44 -37.56 -36.48
N GLY A 98 -22.13 -38.58 -35.93
CA GLY A 98 -22.62 -38.59 -34.55
C GLY A 98 -22.17 -39.75 -33.66
N ARG A 99 -21.23 -40.61 -34.08
CA ARG A 99 -20.78 -41.79 -33.32
C ARG A 99 -19.28 -41.97 -33.38
N THR A 100 -18.66 -42.17 -32.22
CA THR A 100 -17.25 -42.56 -32.11
C THR A 100 -17.16 -44.07 -31.99
N ILE A 101 -16.29 -44.68 -32.79
CA ILE A 101 -16.08 -46.13 -32.83
C ILE A 101 -14.60 -46.41 -32.55
N ILE A 102 -14.34 -47.34 -31.65
CA ILE A 102 -13.00 -47.80 -31.27
C ILE A 102 -12.89 -49.27 -31.69
N ARG A 103 -11.81 -49.64 -32.38
CA ARG A 103 -11.55 -51.05 -32.70
C ARG A 103 -11.01 -51.74 -31.45
N LYS A 104 -11.53 -52.93 -31.13
CA LYS A 104 -11.03 -53.72 -29.99
C LYS A 104 -9.52 -54.00 -30.12
N SER A 105 -9.06 -54.31 -31.32
CA SER A 105 -7.63 -54.54 -31.60
C SER A 105 -6.73 -53.33 -31.34
N ASP A 106 -7.24 -52.10 -31.50
CA ASP A 106 -6.47 -50.89 -31.19
C ASP A 106 -6.40 -50.63 -29.67
N ILE A 107 -7.34 -51.17 -28.88
CA ILE A 107 -7.24 -51.21 -27.41
C ILE A 107 -6.22 -52.28 -26.99
N GLU A 108 -6.21 -53.44 -27.65
CA GLU A 108 -5.23 -54.51 -27.37
C GLU A 108 -3.80 -54.04 -27.67
N LYS A 109 -3.56 -53.36 -28.81
CA LYS A 109 -2.27 -52.74 -29.14
C LYS A 109 -1.75 -51.73 -28.11
N MET A 110 -2.64 -51.14 -27.31
CA MET A 110 -2.24 -50.24 -26.21
C MET A 110 -1.47 -50.99 -25.13
N PHE A 111 -1.80 -52.26 -24.90
CA PHE A 111 -1.09 -53.13 -23.97
C PHE A 111 0.23 -53.60 -24.56
N ASP A 112 0.25 -53.92 -25.86
CA ASP A 112 1.48 -54.36 -26.55
C ASP A 112 2.55 -53.25 -26.60
N ASN A 113 2.14 -51.99 -26.71
CA ASN A 113 3.02 -50.81 -26.76
C ASN A 113 3.07 -50.03 -25.43
N ALA A 114 2.71 -50.66 -24.31
CA ALA A 114 2.64 -49.98 -23.02
C ALA A 114 4.04 -49.55 -22.55
N PRO A 115 4.22 -48.29 -22.10
CA PRO A 115 5.48 -47.87 -21.49
C PRO A 115 5.73 -48.65 -20.19
N ASP A 116 7.02 -48.80 -19.84
CA ASP A 116 7.42 -49.47 -18.59
C ASP A 116 6.63 -48.96 -17.38
N TYR A 117 6.22 -49.90 -16.53
CA TYR A 117 5.45 -49.58 -15.34
C TYR A 117 6.21 -48.64 -14.41
N LYS A 118 5.80 -47.37 -14.38
CA LYS A 118 6.33 -46.37 -13.45
C LYS A 118 5.77 -46.61 -12.06
N LYS A 119 6.54 -47.29 -11.20
CA LYS A 119 6.22 -47.43 -9.78
C LYS A 119 6.00 -46.05 -9.17
N ARG A 120 4.83 -45.84 -8.55
CA ARG A 120 4.56 -44.61 -7.79
C ARG A 120 5.57 -44.52 -6.65
N SER A 121 6.57 -43.63 -6.76
CA SER A 121 7.52 -43.42 -5.69
C SER A 121 6.86 -42.61 -4.57
N TYR A 122 6.45 -43.29 -3.50
CA TYR A 122 6.31 -42.64 -2.20
C TYR A 122 7.71 -42.46 -1.62
N GLY A 123 8.48 -41.51 -2.16
CA GLY A 123 9.84 -41.25 -1.66
C GLY A 123 9.78 -40.89 -0.18
N ARG A 124 10.37 -41.70 0.70
CA ARG A 124 10.79 -41.25 2.03
C ARG A 124 11.81 -40.15 1.78
N LYS A 125 11.43 -38.89 2.05
CA LYS A 125 12.35 -37.76 2.03
C LYS A 125 13.50 -38.09 2.98
N GLN A 126 14.74 -37.84 2.57
CA GLN A 126 15.92 -37.92 3.43
C GLN A 126 15.62 -37.22 4.76
N THR A 127 16.00 -37.84 5.88
CA THR A 127 15.87 -37.27 7.22
C THR A 127 16.87 -36.12 7.36
N VAL A 128 16.60 -34.99 6.72
CA VAL A 128 17.22 -33.73 7.08
C VAL A 128 16.78 -33.49 8.52
N LEU A 129 17.73 -33.56 9.46
CA LEU A 129 17.44 -33.26 10.85
C LEU A 129 17.10 -31.77 10.91
N TYR A 130 15.89 -31.45 11.36
CA TYR A 130 15.43 -30.07 11.55
C TYR A 130 15.54 -29.71 13.03
N TYR A 131 15.77 -28.43 13.35
CA TYR A 131 15.50 -27.91 14.68
C TYR A 131 14.07 -27.39 14.77
N THR A 132 13.42 -27.62 15.91
CA THR A 132 12.20 -26.89 16.26
C THR A 132 12.54 -25.46 16.65
N THR A 133 11.55 -24.56 16.59
CA THR A 133 11.75 -23.18 17.04
C THR A 133 12.29 -23.14 18.48
N ASN A 134 11.73 -23.92 19.40
CA ASN A 134 12.13 -23.91 20.81
C ASN A 134 13.57 -24.42 21.02
N GLU A 135 13.98 -25.48 20.32
CA GLU A 135 15.36 -25.99 20.37
C GLU A 135 16.38 -24.92 19.97
N ILE A 136 16.08 -24.08 18.98
CA ILE A 136 16.97 -22.98 18.57
C ILE A 136 17.02 -21.90 19.65
N LEU A 137 15.87 -21.59 20.28
CA LEU A 137 15.82 -20.59 21.35
C LEU A 137 16.63 -21.04 22.57
N GLU A 138 16.55 -22.31 22.95
CA GLU A 138 17.31 -22.90 24.06
C GLU A 138 18.80 -23.02 23.74
N LYS A 139 19.16 -23.54 22.57
CA LYS A 139 20.57 -23.75 22.18
C LYS A 139 21.34 -22.44 22.08
N TYR A 140 20.75 -21.42 21.46
CA TYR A 140 21.41 -20.12 21.24
C TYR A 140 20.99 -19.05 22.25
N GLN A 141 20.14 -19.40 23.21
CA GLN A 141 19.64 -18.50 24.26
C GLN A 141 19.11 -17.16 23.69
N ILE A 142 18.42 -17.23 22.55
CA ILE A 142 17.91 -16.07 21.82
C ILE A 142 16.39 -15.94 21.94
N GLN A 143 15.90 -14.73 21.70
CA GLN A 143 14.47 -14.49 21.57
C GLN A 143 13.91 -14.91 20.21
N LYS A 144 12.63 -15.29 20.21
CA LYS A 144 11.86 -15.64 19.00
C LYS A 144 11.88 -14.56 17.92
N LYS A 145 11.88 -13.28 18.30
CA LYS A 145 11.99 -12.15 17.37
C LYS A 145 13.35 -12.11 16.66
N THR A 146 14.43 -12.41 17.38
CA THR A 146 15.80 -12.46 16.83
C THR A 146 15.96 -13.61 15.85
N LEU A 147 15.42 -14.79 16.19
CA LEU A 147 15.35 -15.93 15.27
C LEU A 147 14.68 -15.53 13.94
N TYR A 148 13.46 -14.99 13.99
CA TYR A 148 12.73 -14.60 12.78
C TYR A 148 13.39 -13.46 11.99
N ARG A 149 14.15 -12.58 12.65
CA ARG A 149 14.92 -11.55 11.95
C ARG A 149 16.10 -12.16 11.20
N ARG A 150 16.89 -13.03 11.83
CA ARG A 150 18.03 -13.71 11.18
C ARG A 150 17.58 -14.67 10.08
N CYS A 151 16.51 -15.45 10.30
CA CYS A 151 15.96 -16.32 9.25
C CYS A 151 15.54 -15.52 8.00
N ARG A 152 14.99 -14.31 8.17
CA ARG A 152 14.68 -13.39 7.06
C ARG A 152 15.93 -12.81 6.41
N LEU A 153 16.92 -12.41 7.21
CA LEU A 153 18.16 -11.81 6.71
C LEU A 153 18.96 -12.80 5.83
N TYR A 154 19.07 -14.06 6.26
CA TYR A 154 19.84 -15.09 5.57
C TYR A 154 18.98 -16.00 4.67
N ASN A 155 17.70 -15.65 4.46
CA ASN A 155 16.76 -16.42 3.64
C ASN A 155 16.72 -17.92 3.99
N ILE A 156 16.71 -18.26 5.28
CA ILE A 156 16.72 -19.66 5.74
C ILE A 156 15.33 -20.27 5.46
N PRO A 157 15.25 -21.39 4.71
CA PRO A 157 13.98 -22.05 4.43
C PRO A 157 13.29 -22.49 5.72
N LYS A 158 11.99 -22.18 5.83
CA LYS A 158 11.12 -22.65 6.90
C LYS A 158 10.23 -23.78 6.38
N VAL A 159 10.16 -24.88 7.12
CA VAL A 159 9.22 -25.97 6.87
C VAL A 159 8.15 -25.91 7.95
N ALA A 160 6.89 -25.70 7.55
CA ALA A 160 5.76 -25.65 8.47
C ALA A 160 5.01 -26.98 8.42
N GLU A 161 4.98 -27.70 9.54
CA GLU A 161 4.18 -28.92 9.71
C GLU A 161 3.15 -28.66 10.82
N GLY A 162 1.90 -28.42 10.42
CA GLY A 162 0.83 -28.01 11.33
C GLY A 162 1.10 -26.63 11.96
N SER A 163 1.09 -26.56 13.30
CA SER A 163 1.36 -25.33 14.05
C SER A 163 2.85 -25.09 14.36
N ARG A 164 3.72 -26.07 14.08
CA ARG A 164 5.16 -26.02 14.38
C ARG A 164 5.95 -25.63 13.15
N VAL A 165 7.02 -24.85 13.37
CA VAL A 165 7.94 -24.40 12.32
C VAL A 165 9.33 -24.97 12.59
N PHE A 166 9.88 -25.55 11.54
CA PHE A 166 11.14 -26.28 11.52
C PHE A 166 12.15 -25.59 10.61
N TYR A 167 13.42 -25.63 11.01
CA TYR A 167 14.54 -25.07 10.27
C TYR A 167 15.66 -26.10 10.11
N ASN A 168 16.38 -26.03 9.00
CA ASN A 168 17.48 -26.96 8.74
C ASN A 168 18.61 -26.72 9.76
N ARG A 169 19.04 -27.78 10.47
CA ARG A 169 20.07 -27.71 11.51
C ARG A 169 21.39 -27.12 11.00
N THR A 170 21.86 -27.56 9.83
CA THR A 170 23.18 -27.13 9.31
C THR A 170 23.21 -25.65 8.96
N LEU A 171 22.10 -25.13 8.41
CA LEU A 171 21.97 -23.71 8.09
C LEU A 171 21.87 -22.87 9.37
N ILE A 172 21.10 -23.32 10.35
CA ILE A 172 21.02 -22.63 11.64
C ILE A 172 22.38 -22.61 12.32
N ASP A 173 23.05 -23.75 12.42
CA ASP A 173 24.35 -23.83 13.10
C ASP A 173 25.41 -22.94 12.44
N LYS A 174 25.42 -22.85 11.11
CA LYS A 174 26.30 -21.95 10.35
C LYS A 174 25.99 -20.46 10.59
N TYR A 175 24.73 -20.05 10.50
CA TYR A 175 24.35 -18.63 10.56
C TYR A 175 24.12 -18.10 11.99
N PHE A 176 24.13 -18.97 13.00
CA PHE A 176 23.94 -18.60 14.40
C PHE A 176 25.22 -18.82 15.23
N ALA A 177 26.33 -19.23 14.62
CA ALA A 177 27.63 -19.43 15.27
C ALA A 177 28.09 -18.21 16.08
N ASP A 178 28.02 -17.00 15.52
CA ASP A 178 28.43 -15.75 16.20
C ASP A 178 27.67 -15.46 17.51
N LEU A 179 26.48 -16.05 17.67
CA LEU A 179 25.68 -15.89 18.89
C LEU A 179 26.16 -16.80 20.02
N ALA A 180 26.84 -17.90 19.69
CA ALA A 180 27.38 -18.85 20.64
C ALA A 180 28.79 -18.48 21.14
N GLU A 181 29.53 -17.59 20.44
CA GLU A 181 30.85 -17.13 20.88
C GLU A 181 30.76 -16.40 22.22
N GLU A 182 31.44 -16.83 23.27
CA GLU A 182 31.42 -16.17 24.59
C GLU A 182 31.91 -14.70 24.49
N ILE A 183 31.22 -13.76 25.14
CA ILE A 183 31.71 -12.37 25.21
C ILE A 183 32.90 -12.36 26.16
N ASN A 184 34.06 -11.89 25.71
CA ASN A 184 35.16 -11.56 26.62
C ASN A 184 34.75 -10.34 27.47
N LEU A 185 34.42 -10.57 28.74
CA LEU A 185 33.94 -9.54 29.67
C LEU A 185 34.97 -8.43 29.90
N ASP A 186 36.27 -8.70 29.75
CA ASP A 186 37.31 -7.70 30.04
C ASP A 186 37.33 -6.55 29.02
N CYS A 187 36.87 -6.83 27.80
CA CYS A 187 36.83 -5.89 26.68
C CYS A 187 35.61 -4.95 26.71
N TYR A 188 34.60 -5.24 27.54
CA TYR A 188 33.33 -4.54 27.53
C TYR A 188 32.90 -4.08 28.93
N TYR A 189 32.13 -3.00 28.98
CA TYR A 189 31.44 -2.55 30.18
C TYR A 189 29.94 -2.81 30.10
N THR A 190 29.35 -3.18 31.23
CA THR A 190 27.91 -3.06 31.44
C THR A 190 27.53 -1.61 31.73
N PRO A 191 26.26 -1.20 31.51
CA PRO A 191 25.83 0.16 31.80
C PRO A 191 26.07 0.51 33.28
N GLU A 192 25.87 -0.44 34.19
CA GLU A 192 26.06 -0.29 35.63
C GLU A 192 27.54 -0.05 35.98
N GLN A 193 28.47 -0.74 35.31
CA GLN A 193 29.91 -0.50 35.48
C GLN A 193 30.33 0.90 35.00
N VAL A 194 29.78 1.39 33.88
CA VAL A 194 30.05 2.75 33.40
C VAL A 194 29.48 3.79 34.37
N MET A 195 28.28 3.54 34.90
CA MET A 195 27.66 4.40 35.92
C MET A 195 28.55 4.51 37.15
N GLY A 196 29.05 3.39 37.67
CA GLY A 196 29.93 3.35 38.83
C GLY A 196 31.28 4.04 38.58
N LYS A 197 31.92 3.80 37.43
CA LYS A 197 33.25 4.35 37.11
C LYS A 197 33.22 5.85 36.83
N TYR A 198 32.20 6.35 36.12
CA TYR A 198 32.16 7.73 35.64
C TYR A 198 31.08 8.61 36.28
N GLY A 199 30.37 8.10 37.30
CA GLY A 199 29.29 8.83 37.97
C GLY A 199 28.14 9.24 37.05
N MET A 200 27.92 8.50 35.96
CA MET A 200 26.87 8.78 34.98
C MET A 200 25.52 8.20 35.42
N SER A 201 24.43 8.87 35.04
CA SER A 201 23.12 8.22 35.08
C SER A 201 22.98 7.20 33.94
N ARG A 202 22.13 6.18 34.10
CA ARG A 202 21.90 5.15 33.06
C ARG A 202 21.55 5.75 31.69
N ASN A 203 20.68 6.77 31.68
CA ASN A 203 20.30 7.48 30.46
C ASN A 203 21.47 8.26 29.85
N ALA A 204 22.35 8.83 30.69
CA ALA A 204 23.56 9.49 30.21
C ALA A 204 24.52 8.50 29.55
N VAL A 205 24.69 7.29 30.09
CA VAL A 205 25.51 6.22 29.47
C VAL A 205 24.96 5.85 28.10
N VAL A 206 23.64 5.61 27.99
CA VAL A 206 23.00 5.25 26.71
C VAL A 206 23.14 6.36 25.68
N THR A 207 22.90 7.61 26.09
CA THR A 207 23.00 8.79 25.20
C THR A 207 24.45 9.04 24.78
N PHE A 208 25.41 8.82 25.69
CA PHE A 208 26.84 8.95 25.43
C PHE A 208 27.30 7.93 24.39
N ALA A 209 26.92 6.65 24.56
CA ALA A 209 27.25 5.60 23.62
C ALA A 209 26.67 5.87 22.21
N LEU A 210 25.43 6.38 22.15
CA LEU A 210 24.80 6.76 20.88
C LEU A 210 25.53 7.94 20.21
N ARG A 211 25.82 9.00 20.96
CA ARG A 211 26.44 10.23 20.44
C ARG A 211 27.82 9.98 19.85
N HIS A 212 28.58 9.08 20.45
CA HIS A 212 29.95 8.77 20.03
C HIS A 212 30.05 7.48 19.21
N ASN A 213 28.92 6.91 18.76
CA ASN A 213 28.86 5.67 17.97
C ASN A 213 29.69 4.53 18.57
N ILE A 214 29.60 4.36 19.90
CA ILE A 214 30.38 3.36 20.62
C ILE A 214 29.91 1.95 20.22
N PRO A 215 30.82 1.04 19.82
CA PRO A 215 30.46 -0.34 19.53
C PRO A 215 29.75 -0.98 20.72
N ARG A 216 28.59 -1.59 20.46
CA ARG A 216 27.79 -2.27 21.47
C ARG A 216 27.35 -3.66 21.02
N ILE A 217 27.26 -4.57 21.98
CA ILE A 217 26.72 -5.92 21.79
C ILE A 217 25.49 -6.06 22.68
N ASN A 218 24.39 -6.57 22.12
CA ASN A 218 23.17 -6.83 22.89
C ASN A 218 22.99 -8.35 23.04
N ARG A 219 23.09 -8.88 24.27
CA ARG A 219 22.83 -10.29 24.58
C ARG A 219 22.02 -10.41 25.86
N HIS A 220 21.09 -11.38 25.91
CA HIS A 220 20.25 -11.66 27.08
C HIS A 220 19.67 -10.44 27.80
N HIS A 221 19.15 -9.46 27.05
CA HIS A 221 18.59 -8.20 27.57
C HIS A 221 19.61 -7.23 28.19
N GLU A 222 20.87 -7.60 28.20
CA GLU A 222 21.99 -6.75 28.59
C GLU A 222 22.67 -6.13 27.37
N VAL A 223 23.27 -4.97 27.60
CA VAL A 223 23.97 -4.19 26.58
C VAL A 223 25.40 -4.02 27.04
N TYR A 224 26.35 -4.46 26.24
CA TYR A 224 27.77 -4.36 26.53
C TYR A 224 28.38 -3.29 25.64
N TYR A 225 29.08 -2.32 26.21
CA TYR A 225 29.74 -1.24 25.49
C TYR A 225 31.25 -1.45 25.47
N SER A 226 31.92 -1.16 24.36
CA SER A 226 33.38 -1.30 24.28
C SER A 226 34.09 -0.42 25.31
N ARG A 227 34.88 -1.06 26.19
CA ARG A 227 35.64 -0.41 27.26
C ARG A 227 36.66 0.59 26.70
N ALA A 228 37.48 0.15 25.75
CA ALA A 228 38.52 0.97 25.12
C ALA A 228 37.97 2.27 24.51
N HIS A 229 36.80 2.21 23.88
CA HIS A 229 36.18 3.40 23.27
C HIS A 229 35.66 4.38 24.33
N ILE A 230 34.98 3.88 25.37
CA ILE A 230 34.49 4.72 26.46
C ILE A 230 35.66 5.42 27.15
N ASP A 231 36.69 4.66 27.50
CA ASP A 231 37.86 5.15 28.24
C ASP A 231 38.60 6.20 27.40
N ALA A 232 38.89 5.93 26.12
CA ALA A 232 39.58 6.88 25.25
C ALA A 232 38.81 8.20 25.04
N ILE A 233 37.47 8.16 24.96
CA ILE A 233 36.67 9.39 24.82
C ILE A 233 36.65 10.16 26.14
N LYS A 234 36.54 9.47 27.26
CA LYS A 234 36.53 10.09 28.59
C LYS A 234 37.87 10.74 28.91
N GLU A 235 38.97 10.06 28.63
CA GLU A 235 40.32 10.62 28.77
C GLU A 235 40.52 11.87 27.91
N LYS A 236 40.01 11.87 26.67
CA LYS A 236 40.07 13.07 25.80
C LYS A 236 39.22 14.23 26.32
N GLN A 237 38.12 13.96 27.03
CA GLN A 237 37.31 15.00 27.67
C GLN A 237 37.99 15.59 28.90
N ASP A 238 38.73 14.78 29.65
CA ASP A 238 39.41 15.22 30.87
C ASP A 238 40.72 15.96 30.60
N LYS A 239 41.39 15.68 29.48
CA LYS A 239 42.57 16.44 29.03
C LYS A 239 42.18 17.87 28.63
N LEU A 240 42.40 18.81 29.55
CA LEU A 240 42.28 20.25 29.29
C LEU A 240 43.48 20.72 28.47
N ASN A 241 43.23 21.57 27.47
CA ASN A 241 44.32 22.21 26.74
C ASN A 241 45.06 23.18 27.68
N PRO A 242 46.38 23.03 27.91
CA PRO A 242 47.15 23.90 28.80
C PRO A 242 47.10 25.39 28.44
N ASP A 243 46.73 25.74 27.21
CA ASP A 243 46.72 27.13 26.73
C ASP A 243 45.43 27.89 27.09
N TYR A 244 44.43 27.21 27.66
CA TYR A 244 43.13 27.79 28.00
C TYR A 244 42.82 27.67 29.50
N TYR A 245 42.25 28.71 30.10
CA TYR A 245 41.69 28.64 31.45
C TYR A 245 40.26 28.13 31.42
N THR A 246 39.90 27.35 32.43
CA THR A 246 38.50 27.19 32.82
C THR A 246 38.04 28.39 33.65
N TYR A 247 36.73 28.68 33.67
CA TYR A 247 36.19 29.75 34.53
C TYR A 247 36.52 29.52 36.02
N SER A 248 36.58 28.26 36.46
CA SER A 248 36.98 27.91 37.82
C SER A 248 38.43 28.31 38.10
N GLU A 249 39.37 27.99 37.19
CA GLU A 249 40.78 28.40 37.30
C GLU A 249 40.94 29.93 37.34
N ILE A 250 40.16 30.68 36.56
CA ILE A 250 40.19 32.16 36.59
C ILE A 250 39.68 32.69 37.94
N THR A 251 38.62 32.08 38.48
CA THR A 251 38.10 32.45 39.82
C THR A 251 39.14 32.20 40.89
N GLU A 252 39.85 31.07 40.86
CA GLU A 252 40.92 30.74 41.81
C GLU A 252 42.13 31.68 41.66
N LYS A 253 42.56 31.97 40.43
CA LYS A 253 43.77 32.76 40.15
C LYS A 253 43.57 34.27 40.35
N TYR A 254 42.42 34.81 39.99
CA TYR A 254 42.16 36.26 39.94
C TYR A 254 41.08 36.73 40.94
N GLY A 255 40.48 35.82 41.71
CA GLY A 255 39.41 36.15 42.67
C GLY A 255 38.13 36.67 42.02
N LEU A 256 37.94 36.45 40.71
CA LEU A 256 36.81 36.97 39.97
C LEU A 256 35.59 36.06 40.08
N THR A 257 34.41 36.65 40.26
CA THR A 257 33.14 35.91 40.17
C THR A 257 32.87 35.48 38.71
N LYS A 258 32.11 34.40 38.53
CA LYS A 258 31.72 33.90 37.20
C LYS A 258 31.05 34.97 36.33
N ILE A 259 30.31 35.89 36.95
CA ILE A 259 29.65 37.02 36.30
C ILE A 259 30.69 38.00 35.75
N ASN A 260 31.70 38.35 36.55
CA ASN A 260 32.77 39.25 36.14
C ASN A 260 33.60 38.64 35.02
N ILE A 261 33.94 37.35 35.10
CA ILE A 261 34.63 36.63 34.03
C ILE A 261 33.82 36.69 32.74
N SER A 262 32.51 36.42 32.80
CA SER A 262 31.62 36.55 31.64
C SER A 262 31.60 37.98 31.07
N TYR A 263 31.58 39.00 31.93
CA TYR A 263 31.68 40.40 31.51
C TYR A 263 32.97 40.66 30.73
N TYR A 264 34.13 40.28 31.26
CA TYR A 264 35.41 40.47 30.58
C TYR A 264 35.43 39.78 29.21
N VAL A 265 35.04 38.51 29.18
CA VAL A 265 35.06 37.72 27.94
C VAL A 265 34.11 38.32 26.89
N ASN A 266 32.93 38.84 27.27
CA ASN A 266 31.97 39.45 26.34
C ASN A 266 32.33 40.88 25.91
N LYS A 267 32.87 41.70 26.82
CA LYS A 267 33.20 43.12 26.59
C LYS A 267 34.45 43.26 25.71
N TYR A 268 35.43 42.38 25.92
CA TYR A 268 36.73 42.43 25.27
C TYR A 268 36.88 41.42 24.10
N ASP A 269 35.81 40.69 23.79
CA ASP A 269 35.74 39.69 22.72
C ASP A 269 36.91 38.68 22.77
N ILE A 270 37.14 38.13 23.95
CA ILE A 270 38.23 37.17 24.19
C ILE A 270 37.87 35.85 23.52
N THR A 271 38.85 35.25 22.83
CA THR A 271 38.65 33.95 22.18
C THR A 271 38.26 32.88 23.19
N ARG A 272 37.17 32.19 22.88
CA ARG A 272 36.59 31.16 23.74
C ARG A 272 35.96 30.06 22.92
N PHE A 273 35.97 28.85 23.46
CA PHE A 273 35.20 27.73 22.93
C PHE A 273 34.55 26.94 24.06
N LYS A 274 33.60 26.08 23.69
CA LYS A 274 32.90 25.20 24.63
C LYS A 274 33.54 23.81 24.60
N GLN A 275 34.04 23.34 25.74
CA GLN A 275 34.47 21.95 25.93
C GLN A 275 33.52 21.28 26.92
N GLY A 276 32.51 20.59 26.38
CA GLY A 276 31.41 20.05 27.19
C GLY A 276 30.60 21.17 27.87
N SER A 277 30.46 21.10 29.20
CA SER A 277 29.79 22.15 29.99
C SER A 277 30.70 23.34 30.32
N ARG A 278 32.02 23.18 30.18
CA ARG A 278 33.02 24.19 30.56
C ARG A 278 33.25 25.16 29.41
N THR A 279 33.36 26.46 29.73
CA THR A 279 33.83 27.48 28.78
C THR A 279 35.34 27.61 28.96
N MET A 280 36.07 27.38 27.88
CA MET A 280 37.52 27.53 27.83
C MET A 280 37.85 28.91 27.28
N VAL A 281 38.69 29.67 28.00
CA VAL A 281 39.10 31.04 27.64
C VAL A 281 40.60 31.05 27.41
N LEU A 282 41.06 31.66 26.32
CA LEU A 282 42.49 31.67 26.00
C LEU A 282 43.28 32.42 27.10
N ARG A 283 44.29 31.75 27.69
CA ARG A 283 45.03 32.26 28.85
C ARG A 283 45.74 33.57 28.56
N THR A 284 46.44 33.61 27.43
CA THR A 284 47.27 34.75 27.02
C THR A 284 46.45 36.01 26.78
N GLU A 285 45.30 35.88 26.10
CA GLU A 285 44.40 37.00 25.84
C GLU A 285 43.71 37.49 27.10
N PHE A 286 43.24 36.58 27.96
CA PHE A 286 42.60 36.96 29.21
C PHE A 286 43.56 37.70 30.14
N ASP A 287 44.79 37.19 30.30
CA ASP A 287 45.81 37.79 31.16
C ASP A 287 46.28 39.15 30.64
N LYS A 288 46.26 39.36 29.32
CA LYS A 288 46.55 40.66 28.69
C LYS A 288 45.44 41.67 28.95
N VAL A 289 44.19 41.31 28.64
CA VAL A 289 43.01 42.17 28.83
C VAL A 289 42.83 42.54 30.30
N TYR A 290 43.02 41.58 31.21
CA TYR A 290 42.90 41.83 32.64
C TYR A 290 43.94 42.83 33.15
N ARG A 291 45.19 42.74 32.66
CA ARG A 291 46.26 43.72 32.97
C ARG A 291 45.97 45.10 32.38
N GLU A 292 45.57 45.17 31.11
CA GLU A 292 45.25 46.43 30.42
C GLU A 292 44.06 47.16 31.04
N HIS A 293 43.04 46.43 31.48
CA HIS A 293 41.89 47.01 32.19
C HIS A 293 42.30 47.57 33.56
N ARG A 294 43.19 46.88 34.29
CA ARG A 294 43.69 47.36 35.60
C ARG A 294 44.57 48.60 35.46
N ASN A 295 45.30 48.72 34.34
CA ASN A 295 46.20 49.83 34.06
C ASN A 295 45.55 50.96 33.25
N GLY A 296 44.25 50.90 32.97
CA GLY A 296 43.49 51.96 32.27
C GLY A 296 43.88 52.21 30.80
N THR A 297 44.68 51.34 30.19
CA THR A 297 45.31 51.53 28.86
C THR A 297 44.64 50.74 27.75
N TYR A 298 43.44 50.20 28.00
CA TYR A 298 42.76 49.36 27.02
C TYR A 298 42.28 50.15 25.78
N THR A 299 42.75 49.73 24.59
CA THR A 299 42.26 50.20 23.30
C THR A 299 41.16 49.26 22.78
N PRO A 300 39.93 49.74 22.49
CA PRO A 300 38.85 48.91 21.98
C PRO A 300 39.21 48.24 20.66
N LYS A 301 39.27 46.89 20.64
CA LYS A 301 39.22 46.15 19.38
C LYS A 301 37.88 46.45 18.68
N LYS A 302 37.95 46.97 17.45
CA LYS A 302 36.77 47.23 16.61
C LYS A 302 36.09 45.88 16.34
N ARG A 303 34.83 45.70 16.76
CA ARG A 303 34.06 44.49 16.45
C ARG A 303 33.84 44.41 14.95
N GLU A 304 34.53 43.49 14.29
CA GLU A 304 34.10 43.04 12.97
C GLU A 304 32.82 42.21 13.16
N SER A 305 31.73 42.65 12.55
CA SER A 305 30.45 41.96 12.60
C SER A 305 30.60 40.57 11.95
N LYS A 306 30.48 39.49 12.75
CA LYS A 306 30.34 38.11 12.27
C LYS A 306 28.96 37.84 11.67
N SER A 307 28.47 38.73 10.81
CA SER A 307 27.27 38.54 9.98
C SER A 307 27.61 38.04 8.57
N GLY A 308 28.88 37.70 8.29
CA GLY A 308 29.36 37.38 6.95
C GLY A 308 30.30 36.17 6.85
N GLN A 309 30.14 35.15 7.69
CA GLN A 309 30.72 33.83 7.41
C GLN A 309 29.60 32.83 7.06
N GLN A 310 28.83 33.16 6.03
CA GLN A 310 28.45 32.12 5.10
C GLN A 310 29.67 31.95 4.19
N GLU A 311 30.40 30.85 4.34
CA GLU A 311 31.28 30.40 3.26
C GLU A 311 30.48 30.53 1.95
N GLN A 312 31.02 31.25 0.98
CA GLN A 312 30.50 31.24 -0.38
C GLN A 312 30.68 29.80 -0.88
N LYS A 313 29.72 28.94 -0.58
CA LYS A 313 29.61 27.65 -1.26
C LYS A 313 29.32 28.01 -2.71
N GLU A 314 30.20 27.56 -3.61
CA GLU A 314 29.96 27.61 -5.04
C GLU A 314 28.50 27.22 -5.31
N PRO A 315 27.77 27.96 -6.19
CA PRO A 315 26.40 27.62 -6.50
C PRO A 315 26.38 26.18 -7.01
N PHE A 316 25.87 25.27 -6.18
CA PHE A 316 25.81 23.85 -6.50
C PHE A 316 24.98 23.69 -7.77
N THR A 317 25.64 23.35 -8.86
CA THR A 317 25.00 23.03 -10.13
C THR A 317 24.38 21.64 -10.00
N ILE A 318 23.09 21.54 -10.34
CA ILE A 318 22.36 20.27 -10.29
C ILE A 318 23.07 19.30 -11.24
N PRO A 319 23.53 18.12 -10.78
CA PRO A 319 24.17 17.14 -11.65
C PRO A 319 23.23 16.73 -12.79
N ASP A 320 23.79 16.65 -14.00
CA ASP A 320 23.04 16.34 -15.21
C ASP A 320 22.36 14.96 -15.08
N GLY A 321 21.06 14.89 -15.40
CA GLY A 321 20.24 13.68 -15.19
C GLY A 321 19.49 13.57 -13.84
N TYR A 322 19.52 14.62 -12.99
CA TYR A 322 18.70 14.70 -11.78
C TYR A 322 17.69 15.86 -11.83
N TYR A 323 16.53 15.69 -11.18
CA TYR A 323 15.56 16.76 -10.92
C TYR A 323 15.58 17.17 -9.46
N SER A 324 15.51 18.48 -9.21
CA SER A 324 15.26 19.01 -7.87
C SER A 324 13.80 18.75 -7.46
N SER A 325 13.58 18.60 -6.15
CA SER A 325 12.21 18.50 -5.62
C SER A 325 11.29 19.68 -6.00
N GLU A 326 11.85 20.83 -6.36
CA GLU A 326 11.12 22.02 -6.81
C GLU A 326 10.76 21.94 -8.29
N GLN A 327 11.68 21.44 -9.14
CA GLN A 327 11.39 21.17 -10.54
C GLN A 327 10.24 20.16 -10.68
N ILE A 328 10.28 19.06 -9.92
CA ILE A 328 9.20 18.05 -9.92
C ILE A 328 7.88 18.67 -9.42
N ALA A 329 7.94 19.57 -8.44
CA ALA A 329 6.75 20.26 -7.92
C ALA A 329 6.07 21.12 -8.99
N VAL A 330 6.86 21.84 -9.78
CA VAL A 330 6.35 22.65 -10.89
C VAL A 330 5.80 21.77 -12.01
N THR A 331 6.54 20.74 -12.45
CA THR A 331 6.15 19.87 -13.56
C THR A 331 4.83 19.14 -13.30
N TYR A 332 4.64 18.60 -12.09
CA TYR A 332 3.47 17.79 -11.75
C TYR A 332 2.43 18.55 -10.91
N GLN A 333 2.66 19.85 -10.64
CA GLN A 333 1.76 20.71 -9.85
C GLN A 333 1.39 20.12 -8.48
N MET A 334 2.39 19.53 -7.81
CA MET A 334 2.27 18.90 -6.49
C MET A 334 3.09 19.65 -5.46
N THR A 335 2.72 19.57 -4.18
CA THR A 335 3.53 20.17 -3.12
C THR A 335 4.83 19.39 -2.89
N LYS A 336 5.93 20.11 -2.59
CA LYS A 336 7.26 19.54 -2.27
C LYS A 336 7.19 18.44 -1.19
N LYS A 337 6.36 18.64 -0.15
CA LYS A 337 6.14 17.64 0.91
C LYS A 337 5.54 16.34 0.37
N THR A 338 4.59 16.43 -0.57
CA THR A 338 3.93 15.27 -1.18
C THR A 338 4.89 14.50 -2.06
N ILE A 339 5.71 15.18 -2.87
CA ILE A 339 6.76 14.55 -3.70
C ILE A 339 7.77 13.84 -2.81
N CYS A 340 8.32 14.51 -1.80
CA CYS A 340 9.27 13.89 -0.88
C CYS A 340 8.67 12.69 -0.12
N ARG A 341 7.35 12.70 0.17
CA ARG A 341 6.66 11.54 0.73
C ARG A 341 6.55 10.40 -0.29
N LEU A 342 6.06 10.67 -1.50
CA LEU A 342 5.90 9.67 -2.57
C LEU A 342 7.24 9.04 -2.96
N CYS A 343 8.31 9.83 -3.10
CA CYS A 343 9.64 9.30 -3.40
C CYS A 343 10.20 8.42 -2.27
N ARG A 344 9.85 8.70 -1.01
CA ARG A 344 10.25 7.86 0.15
C ARG A 344 9.44 6.57 0.24
N GLU A 345 8.15 6.61 -0.06
CA GLU A 345 7.26 5.43 -0.03
C GLU A 345 7.56 4.45 -1.17
N ASN A 346 8.13 4.92 -2.27
CA ASN A 346 8.40 4.13 -3.48
C ASN A 346 9.91 3.96 -3.75
N ASP A 347 10.76 4.24 -2.75
CA ASP A 347 12.21 4.05 -2.80
C ASP A 347 12.89 4.61 -4.06
N ILE A 348 12.50 5.82 -4.49
CA ILE A 348 13.06 6.46 -5.70
C ILE A 348 14.52 6.87 -5.44
N PRO A 349 15.47 6.51 -6.33
CA PRO A 349 16.87 6.89 -6.21
C PRO A 349 17.05 8.40 -6.07
N LYS A 350 17.82 8.81 -5.06
CA LYS A 350 18.07 10.23 -4.77
C LYS A 350 19.49 10.48 -4.29
N ILE A 351 19.97 11.69 -4.57
CA ILE A 351 21.20 12.26 -4.02
C ILE A 351 20.79 13.37 -3.05
N SER A 352 21.37 13.36 -1.85
CA SER A 352 21.16 14.42 -0.86
C SER A 352 22.41 15.30 -0.79
N HIS A 353 22.30 16.57 -1.20
CA HIS A 353 23.39 17.55 -1.10
C HIS A 353 22.87 18.85 -0.46
N GLY A 354 23.60 19.38 0.52
CA GLY A 354 23.23 20.66 1.17
C GLY A 354 21.86 20.68 1.86
N GLY A 355 21.30 19.54 2.25
CA GLY A 355 19.95 19.45 2.82
C GLY A 355 18.81 19.40 1.79
N PHE A 356 19.13 19.44 0.50
CA PHE A 356 18.18 19.27 -0.60
C PHE A 356 18.27 17.84 -1.17
N ASN A 357 17.14 17.33 -1.66
CA ASN A 357 17.07 16.03 -2.32
C ASN A 357 16.89 16.22 -3.82
N TYR A 358 17.75 15.55 -4.59
CA TYR A 358 17.73 15.48 -6.04
C TYR A 358 17.38 14.06 -6.45
N TYR A 359 16.43 13.87 -7.35
CA TYR A 359 15.93 12.56 -7.76
C TYR A 359 16.32 12.26 -9.20
N GLU A 360 16.64 11.01 -9.49
CA GLU A 360 17.01 10.59 -10.84
C GLU A 360 15.86 10.82 -11.83
N GLN A 361 16.12 11.50 -12.95
CA GLN A 361 15.08 11.94 -13.90
C GLN A 361 14.30 10.76 -14.49
N LEU A 362 14.97 9.67 -14.87
CA LEU A 362 14.33 8.48 -15.46
C LEU A 362 13.34 7.83 -14.47
N ALA A 363 13.76 7.69 -13.22
CA ALA A 363 12.94 7.09 -12.16
C ALA A 363 11.73 7.98 -11.82
N VAL A 364 11.93 9.30 -11.77
CA VAL A 364 10.86 10.29 -11.57
C VAL A 364 9.86 10.22 -12.72
N ASN A 365 10.33 10.29 -13.97
CA ASN A 365 9.45 10.26 -15.13
C ASN A 365 8.63 8.96 -15.17
N ARG A 366 9.27 7.79 -14.98
CA ARG A 366 8.56 6.50 -14.95
C ARG A 366 7.47 6.44 -13.88
N PHE A 367 7.73 6.97 -12.68
CA PHE A 367 6.77 6.92 -11.58
C PHE A 367 5.66 7.98 -11.69
N PHE A 368 6.01 9.21 -12.07
CA PHE A 368 5.10 10.35 -12.05
C PHE A 368 4.26 10.50 -13.33
N VAL A 369 4.52 9.72 -14.40
CA VAL A 369 3.69 9.67 -15.62
C VAL A 369 2.19 9.53 -15.31
N LYS A 370 1.82 8.72 -14.31
CA LYS A 370 0.41 8.52 -13.91
C LYS A 370 -0.28 9.77 -13.34
N TYR A 371 0.49 10.78 -12.93
CA TYR A 371 -0.01 12.06 -12.42
C TYR A 371 -0.01 13.15 -13.48
N LYS A 372 0.61 12.89 -14.65
CA LYS A 372 0.54 13.83 -15.78
C LYS A 372 -0.88 13.82 -16.32
N ALA A 373 -1.51 15.00 -16.39
CA ALA A 373 -2.82 15.14 -17.00
C ALA A 373 -2.73 14.83 -18.51
N ALA A 374 -3.82 14.34 -19.11
CA ALA A 374 -3.89 14.14 -20.55
C ALA A 374 -3.81 15.52 -21.25
N ASP A 375 -2.87 15.68 -22.17
CA ASP A 375 -2.55 16.97 -22.82
C ASP A 375 -3.69 17.48 -23.74
N ASN A 376 -4.76 16.71 -23.93
CA ASN A 376 -5.88 16.98 -24.82
C ASN A 376 -7.08 17.71 -24.16
N ILE A 377 -7.00 18.08 -22.87
CA ILE A 377 -8.09 18.76 -22.15
C ILE A 377 -7.72 20.24 -21.93
N LYS A 378 -8.52 21.15 -22.51
CA LYS A 378 -8.25 22.59 -22.50
C LYS A 378 -8.71 23.25 -21.20
N GLU A 379 -9.91 22.93 -20.70
CA GLU A 379 -10.49 23.58 -19.52
C GLU A 379 -10.71 22.62 -18.33
N TRP A 380 -10.23 23.04 -17.16
CA TRP A 380 -10.35 22.33 -15.89
C TRP A 380 -11.08 23.20 -14.87
N ILE A 381 -12.11 22.65 -14.23
CA ILE A 381 -12.87 23.33 -13.17
C ILE A 381 -12.66 22.64 -11.82
N GLY A 382 -12.64 23.43 -10.75
CA GLY A 382 -12.54 22.92 -9.38
C GLY A 382 -13.81 22.22 -8.92
N ALA A 383 -13.69 21.43 -7.85
CA ALA A 383 -14.82 20.72 -7.26
C ALA A 383 -15.94 21.65 -6.74
N GLU A 384 -15.58 22.81 -6.16
CA GLU A 384 -16.52 23.86 -5.69
C GLU A 384 -17.15 24.61 -6.86
N GLN A 385 -16.34 24.98 -7.86
CA GLN A 385 -16.83 25.63 -9.08
C GLN A 385 -17.81 24.74 -9.85
N MET A 386 -17.61 23.42 -9.86
CA MET A 386 -18.54 22.47 -10.47
C MET A 386 -19.87 22.37 -9.70
N GLU A 387 -19.86 22.53 -8.37
CA GLU A 387 -21.08 22.57 -7.57
C GLU A 387 -21.88 23.85 -7.88
N GLU A 388 -21.19 24.99 -8.01
CA GLU A 388 -21.79 26.30 -8.28
C GLU A 388 -22.31 26.43 -9.73
N ILE A 389 -21.50 26.09 -10.74
CA ILE A 389 -21.84 26.28 -12.17
C ILE A 389 -23.00 25.38 -12.60
N TYR A 390 -23.09 24.15 -12.08
CA TYR A 390 -24.09 23.16 -12.51
C TYR A 390 -25.17 22.89 -11.47
N ASP A 391 -25.23 23.70 -10.40
CA ASP A 391 -26.17 23.58 -9.28
C ASP A 391 -26.26 22.14 -8.76
N MET A 392 -25.10 21.58 -8.40
CA MET A 392 -24.97 20.19 -7.96
C MET A 392 -24.55 20.10 -6.50
N SER A 393 -25.20 19.22 -5.74
CA SER A 393 -24.72 18.86 -4.41
C SER A 393 -23.40 18.08 -4.48
N LYS A 394 -22.65 18.11 -3.37
CA LYS A 394 -21.39 17.37 -3.22
C LYS A 394 -21.48 15.89 -3.60
N ASP A 395 -22.56 15.22 -3.20
CA ASP A 395 -22.79 13.80 -3.46
C ASP A 395 -23.24 13.55 -4.92
N ALA A 396 -24.02 14.48 -5.48
CA ALA A 396 -24.39 14.44 -6.89
C ALA A 396 -23.17 14.57 -7.80
N ARG A 397 -22.22 15.46 -7.46
CA ARG A 397 -20.94 15.60 -8.18
C ARG A 397 -20.16 14.29 -8.19
N CYS A 398 -19.94 13.68 -7.03
CA CYS A 398 -19.20 12.42 -6.91
C CYS A 398 -19.84 11.29 -7.74
N SER A 399 -21.17 11.17 -7.66
CA SER A 399 -21.93 10.18 -8.41
C SER A 399 -21.86 10.41 -9.92
N PHE A 400 -21.96 11.67 -10.34
CA PHE A 400 -21.93 12.08 -11.75
C PHE A 400 -20.56 11.82 -12.40
N VAL A 401 -19.48 12.25 -11.76
CA VAL A 401 -18.11 12.01 -12.23
C VAL A 401 -17.84 10.51 -12.34
N HIS A 402 -18.25 9.72 -11.35
CA HIS A 402 -18.04 8.27 -11.35
C HIS A 402 -18.86 7.56 -12.45
N ARG A 403 -20.12 7.96 -12.64
CA ARG A 403 -21.03 7.37 -13.62
C ARG A 403 -20.56 7.60 -15.06
N HIS A 404 -20.09 8.81 -15.36
CA HIS A 404 -19.71 9.20 -16.71
C HIS A 404 -18.20 9.14 -16.98
N LYS A 405 -17.41 8.63 -16.03
CA LYS A 405 -15.95 8.46 -16.13
C LYS A 405 -15.24 9.74 -16.58
N ILE A 406 -15.63 10.86 -15.98
CA ILE A 406 -15.09 12.19 -16.31
C ILE A 406 -13.61 12.26 -15.90
N PRO A 407 -12.70 12.67 -16.80
CA PRO A 407 -11.30 12.86 -16.46
C PRO A 407 -11.13 13.83 -15.28
N SER A 408 -10.32 13.43 -14.30
CA SER A 408 -10.03 14.21 -13.10
C SER A 408 -8.54 14.24 -12.82
N ARG A 409 -8.05 15.34 -12.24
CA ARG A 409 -6.67 15.51 -11.79
C ARG A 409 -6.62 16.16 -10.41
N VAL A 410 -5.53 15.95 -9.68
CA VAL A 410 -5.33 16.55 -8.35
C VAL A 410 -4.20 17.56 -8.43
N VAL A 411 -4.54 18.84 -8.29
CA VAL A 411 -3.59 19.95 -8.33
C VAL A 411 -3.48 20.53 -6.92
N TYR A 412 -2.29 20.48 -6.33
CA TYR A 412 -2.04 20.92 -4.94
C TYR A 412 -3.03 20.37 -3.88
N GLY A 413 -3.54 19.15 -4.08
CA GLY A 413 -4.49 18.51 -3.16
C GLY A 413 -5.96 18.87 -3.39
N LYS A 414 -6.26 19.74 -4.37
CA LYS A 414 -7.63 20.02 -4.82
C LYS A 414 -7.93 19.23 -6.10
N VAL A 415 -9.10 18.58 -6.15
CA VAL A 415 -9.54 17.82 -7.33
C VAL A 415 -10.12 18.79 -8.36
N GLN A 416 -9.67 18.66 -9.60
CA GLN A 416 -10.19 19.36 -10.77
C GLN A 416 -10.77 18.36 -11.76
N TYR A 417 -11.83 18.75 -12.45
CA TYR A 417 -12.53 17.95 -13.46
C TYR A 417 -12.49 18.64 -14.82
N SER A 418 -12.52 17.86 -15.90
CA SER A 418 -12.60 18.43 -17.25
C SER A 418 -13.97 19.09 -17.48
N LYS A 419 -13.96 20.40 -17.75
CA LYS A 419 -15.17 21.16 -18.03
C LYS A 419 -15.82 20.73 -19.33
N ASP A 420 -15.04 20.60 -20.40
CA ASP A 420 -15.52 20.18 -21.73
C ASP A 420 -16.31 18.86 -21.69
N HIS A 421 -15.82 17.88 -20.93
CA HIS A 421 -16.51 16.60 -20.78
C HIS A 421 -17.80 16.75 -19.96
N ILE A 422 -17.79 17.56 -18.90
CA ILE A 422 -18.98 17.84 -18.09
C ILE A 422 -20.04 18.54 -18.95
N ASP A 423 -19.64 19.57 -19.71
CA ASP A 423 -20.50 20.30 -20.63
C ASP A 423 -21.06 19.37 -21.70
N THR A 424 -20.23 18.51 -22.31
CA THR A 424 -20.69 17.54 -23.31
C THR A 424 -21.77 16.62 -22.73
N ILE A 425 -21.60 16.15 -21.49
CA ILE A 425 -22.55 15.23 -20.84
C ILE A 425 -23.82 15.96 -20.39
N LYS A 426 -23.68 17.15 -19.78
CA LYS A 426 -24.80 17.96 -19.27
C LYS A 426 -25.62 18.56 -20.40
N ASN A 427 -24.96 19.00 -21.46
CA ASN A 427 -25.58 19.53 -22.68
C ASN A 427 -25.98 18.42 -23.66
N GLY A 428 -25.64 17.15 -23.37
CA GLY A 428 -26.00 16.01 -24.21
C GLY A 428 -25.38 16.01 -25.61
N GLY A 429 -24.27 16.72 -25.81
CA GLY A 429 -23.67 16.95 -27.14
C GLY A 429 -24.45 17.92 -28.02
N PHE A 430 -25.32 18.77 -27.45
CA PHE A 430 -26.09 19.76 -28.19
C PHE A 430 -25.31 21.09 -28.38
N ASP A 431 -24.25 21.05 -29.17
CA ASP A 431 -23.37 22.21 -29.42
C ASP A 431 -24.01 23.30 -30.31
N GLN A 432 -25.20 23.05 -30.87
CA GLN A 432 -25.91 24.00 -31.73
C GLN A 432 -27.06 24.73 -31.04
N ARG A 433 -27.14 24.72 -29.70
CA ARG A 433 -28.25 25.35 -28.94
C ARG A 433 -28.51 26.80 -29.31
N GLU A 434 -27.46 27.56 -29.65
CA GLU A 434 -27.61 28.94 -30.08
C GLU A 434 -28.41 29.11 -31.38
N LYS A 435 -28.46 28.07 -32.23
CA LYS A 435 -29.15 28.06 -33.54
C LYS A 435 -30.59 27.58 -33.48
N TYR A 436 -31.04 27.04 -32.34
CA TYR A 436 -32.39 26.51 -32.17
C TYR A 436 -33.12 27.21 -31.01
N TYR A 437 -34.42 27.45 -31.14
CA TYR A 437 -35.28 27.78 -30.01
C TYR A 437 -35.73 26.51 -29.30
N SER A 438 -35.72 26.54 -27.97
CA SER A 438 -36.58 25.65 -27.18
C SER A 438 -38.04 26.11 -27.30
N VAL A 439 -38.99 25.20 -27.06
CA VAL A 439 -40.42 25.55 -27.05
C VAL A 439 -40.73 26.68 -26.06
N ALA A 440 -40.05 26.73 -24.92
CA ALA A 440 -40.24 27.80 -23.93
C ALA A 440 -39.71 29.16 -24.42
N GLU A 441 -38.52 29.19 -25.02
CA GLU A 441 -37.95 30.41 -25.61
C GLU A 441 -38.81 30.94 -26.76
N ALA A 442 -39.37 30.05 -27.58
CA ALA A 442 -40.29 30.43 -28.66
C ALA A 442 -41.62 31.00 -28.12
N MET A 443 -42.14 30.46 -27.02
CA MET A 443 -43.33 30.99 -26.34
C MET A 443 -43.08 32.40 -25.81
N GLU A 444 -41.93 32.62 -25.16
CA GLU A 444 -41.58 33.92 -24.55
C GLU A 444 -41.29 34.99 -25.61
N LYS A 445 -40.52 34.65 -26.65
CA LYS A 445 -40.15 35.61 -27.71
C LYS A 445 -41.35 36.11 -28.53
N TYR A 446 -42.29 35.21 -28.85
CA TYR A 446 -43.41 35.51 -29.74
C TYR A 446 -44.77 35.60 -29.02
N GLY A 447 -44.80 35.48 -27.70
CA GLY A 447 -46.04 35.52 -26.91
C GLY A 447 -47.02 34.40 -27.24
N LEU A 448 -46.54 33.26 -27.74
CA LEU A 448 -47.38 32.15 -28.22
C LEU A 448 -47.74 31.18 -27.10
N ARG A 449 -48.91 30.53 -27.21
CA ARG A 449 -49.22 29.39 -26.35
C ARG A 449 -48.41 28.17 -26.79
N ARG A 450 -48.16 27.26 -25.84
CA ARG A 450 -47.39 26.03 -26.10
C ARG A 450 -47.95 25.23 -27.28
N ASP A 451 -49.26 25.09 -27.36
CA ASP A 451 -49.93 24.34 -28.42
C ASP A 451 -49.76 24.99 -29.79
N ASP A 452 -49.73 26.34 -29.83
CA ASP A 452 -49.46 27.08 -31.06
C ASP A 452 -48.05 26.80 -31.58
N VAL A 453 -47.05 26.78 -30.69
CA VAL A 453 -45.67 26.43 -31.07
C VAL A 453 -45.60 25.01 -31.66
N TYR A 454 -46.31 24.04 -31.08
CA TYR A 454 -46.38 22.69 -31.64
C TYR A 454 -47.15 22.62 -32.96
N ASN A 455 -48.22 23.40 -33.10
CA ASN A 455 -48.98 23.51 -34.35
C ASN A 455 -48.13 24.13 -35.46
N TYR A 456 -47.43 25.23 -35.17
CA TYR A 456 -46.51 25.87 -36.12
C TYR A 456 -45.41 24.92 -36.53
N ALA A 457 -44.80 24.22 -35.59
CA ALA A 457 -43.85 23.17 -35.91
C ALA A 457 -44.48 22.10 -36.80
N ARG A 458 -45.68 21.60 -36.49
CA ARG A 458 -46.31 20.48 -37.20
C ARG A 458 -46.69 20.82 -38.64
N TYR A 459 -47.30 21.98 -38.86
CA TYR A 459 -47.90 22.36 -40.15
C TYR A 459 -47.00 23.21 -41.04
N ASN A 460 -45.89 23.76 -40.52
CA ASN A 460 -44.91 24.48 -41.32
C ASN A 460 -43.62 23.66 -41.48
N ASN A 461 -42.87 23.92 -42.56
CA ASN A 461 -41.65 23.18 -42.88
C ASN A 461 -40.44 23.66 -42.06
N ILE A 462 -40.58 23.61 -40.73
CA ILE A 462 -39.56 24.03 -39.78
C ILE A 462 -38.67 22.83 -39.45
N ARG A 463 -37.35 22.97 -39.60
CA ARG A 463 -36.42 21.92 -39.18
C ARG A 463 -36.49 21.73 -37.67
N LYS A 464 -36.86 20.52 -37.27
CA LYS A 464 -37.01 20.10 -35.87
C LYS A 464 -35.88 19.18 -35.48
N MET A 465 -35.38 19.34 -34.27
CA MET A 465 -34.47 18.40 -33.64
C MET A 465 -35.08 17.96 -32.31
N HIS A 466 -35.09 16.64 -32.06
CA HIS A 466 -35.61 16.08 -30.82
C HIS A 466 -34.45 15.64 -29.92
N HIS A 467 -34.42 16.13 -28.69
CA HIS A 467 -33.48 15.68 -27.67
C HIS A 467 -34.23 15.29 -26.39
N GLY A 468 -34.24 13.99 -26.09
CA GLY A 468 -35.07 13.42 -25.03
C GLY A 468 -36.56 13.62 -25.32
N LYS A 469 -37.30 14.17 -24.35
CA LYS A 469 -38.73 14.52 -24.49
C LYS A 469 -38.97 15.93 -25.02
N SER A 470 -37.90 16.68 -25.29
CA SER A 470 -37.99 18.09 -25.68
C SER A 470 -37.74 18.25 -27.18
N MET A 471 -38.51 19.14 -27.81
CA MET A 471 -38.39 19.53 -29.22
C MET A 471 -37.68 20.88 -29.32
N PHE A 472 -36.75 21.01 -30.26
CA PHE A 472 -36.02 22.22 -30.60
C PHE A 472 -36.28 22.60 -32.06
N LEU A 473 -36.49 23.90 -32.32
CA LEU A 473 -36.91 24.45 -33.61
C LEU A 473 -35.80 25.34 -34.15
N LEU A 474 -35.36 25.18 -35.39
CA LEU A 474 -34.30 26.03 -35.93
C LEU A 474 -34.75 27.49 -35.95
N LYS A 475 -33.94 28.40 -35.37
CA LYS A 475 -34.32 29.81 -35.18
C LYS A 475 -34.66 30.49 -36.50
N GLU A 476 -33.82 30.28 -37.52
CA GLU A 476 -34.01 30.86 -38.85
C GLU A 476 -35.33 30.46 -39.50
N ASP A 477 -35.68 29.17 -39.44
CA ASP A 477 -36.89 28.66 -40.07
C ASP A 477 -38.14 29.09 -39.28
N PHE A 478 -38.06 29.12 -37.95
CA PHE A 478 -39.16 29.54 -37.09
C PHE A 478 -39.42 31.04 -37.18
N ASP A 479 -38.37 31.87 -37.19
CA ASP A 479 -38.47 33.32 -37.33
C ASP A 479 -39.07 33.70 -38.71
N LYS A 480 -38.76 32.96 -39.78
CA LYS A 480 -39.38 33.14 -41.12
C LYS A 480 -40.88 32.88 -41.11
N VAL A 481 -41.32 31.76 -40.55
CA VAL A 481 -42.75 31.41 -40.45
C VAL A 481 -43.52 32.45 -39.63
N MET A 482 -42.91 32.97 -38.56
CA MET A 482 -43.51 34.02 -37.75
C MET A 482 -43.56 35.37 -38.47
N ALA A 483 -42.55 35.69 -39.29
CA ALA A 483 -42.53 36.90 -40.11
C ALA A 483 -43.59 36.87 -41.22
N GLU A 484 -43.74 35.75 -41.94
CA GLU A 484 -44.78 35.57 -42.97
C GLU A 484 -46.19 35.76 -42.39
N LYS A 485 -46.43 35.26 -41.17
CA LYS A 485 -47.69 35.45 -40.46
C LYS A 485 -47.94 36.90 -40.02
N SER A 486 -46.89 37.70 -39.81
CA SER A 486 -47.06 39.11 -39.41
C SER A 486 -47.45 40.04 -40.57
N VAL A 487 -47.28 39.57 -41.80
CA VAL A 487 -47.59 40.31 -43.05
C VAL A 487 -48.99 39.97 -43.58
N THR A 488 -49.64 38.93 -43.03
CA THR A 488 -50.99 38.48 -43.38
C THR A 488 -51.95 38.79 -42.24
#